data_AF-A0A157SRW9-F1
#
_entry.id   AF-A0A157SRW9-F1
#
_cell.length_a   1.000
_cell.length_b   1.000
_cell.length_c   1.000
_cell.angle_alpha   90.00
_cell.angle_beta   90.00
_cell.angle_gamma   90.00
#
_symmetry.space_group_name_H-M   'P 1'
#
loop_
_entity.id
_entity.type
_entity.pdbx_description
1 polymer ?
#
loop_
_entity_poly.entity_id
_entity_poly.type
_entity_poly.pdbx_seq_one_letter_code
_entity_poly.pdbx_strand_id
1 'polypeptide(L)'
;MTPQIDHGHTDPAKSESAFPVFKGATRVPTIAGGVPTRPFIALVMVSAGLGMLSIYAWALIPALYPLMAIIAREDDRAFRIIELWLRTKAMNRNQRFWNGSTYTLLAYPRRPWTKARGTDR
;
A
#
# COMPACT_ATOMS: atom_id res chain seq x y z
N MET A 1 44.26 -43.80 -10.24
CA MET A 1 42.93 -43.97 -9.63
C MET A 1 42.63 -42.67 -8.88
N THR A 2 42.02 -41.71 -9.55
CA THR A 2 41.61 -40.44 -8.95
C THR A 2 40.27 -40.64 -8.25
N PRO A 3 40.08 -40.16 -7.01
CA PRO A 3 38.79 -40.25 -6.35
C PRO A 3 37.84 -39.28 -7.03
N GLN A 4 36.77 -39.82 -7.62
CA GLN A 4 35.67 -39.05 -8.17
C GLN A 4 34.89 -38.43 -6.99
N ILE A 5 34.88 -37.11 -6.87
CA ILE A 5 34.06 -36.41 -5.89
C ILE A 5 32.63 -36.41 -6.40
N ASP A 6 31.76 -37.14 -5.70
CA ASP A 6 30.32 -37.15 -5.93
C ASP A 6 29.73 -35.82 -5.46
N HIS A 7 29.35 -34.98 -6.42
CA HIS A 7 28.59 -33.76 -6.13
C HIS A 7 27.14 -34.16 -5.87
N GLY A 8 26.86 -34.53 -4.62
CA GLY A 8 25.52 -34.80 -4.14
C GLY A 8 24.56 -33.69 -4.59
N HIS A 9 23.57 -34.10 -5.38
CA HIS A 9 22.44 -33.27 -5.78
C HIS A 9 21.67 -32.87 -4.52
N THR A 10 21.97 -31.67 -3.99
CA THR A 10 21.15 -31.07 -2.96
C THR A 10 19.85 -30.64 -3.62
N ASP A 11 18.80 -31.44 -3.46
CA ASP A 11 17.43 -30.97 -3.64
C ASP A 11 17.29 -29.65 -2.89
N PRO A 12 16.77 -28.57 -3.51
CA PRO A 12 16.47 -27.35 -2.77
C PRO A 12 15.30 -27.64 -1.84
N ALA A 13 15.61 -28.23 -0.68
CA ALA A 13 14.75 -28.23 0.47
C ALA A 13 14.31 -26.79 0.69
N LYS A 14 13.04 -26.55 0.35
CA LYS A 14 12.23 -25.38 0.62
C LYS A 14 12.85 -24.58 1.76
N SER A 15 13.47 -23.44 1.44
CA SER A 15 13.97 -22.52 2.45
C SER A 15 12.75 -21.95 3.19
N GLU A 16 12.31 -22.68 4.20
CA GLU A 16 11.46 -22.15 5.26
C GLU A 16 12.28 -21.03 5.90
N SER A 17 12.05 -19.81 5.39
CA SER A 17 12.52 -18.57 5.99
C SER A 17 12.18 -18.64 7.48
N ALA A 18 13.21 -18.92 8.27
CA ALA A 18 13.18 -19.38 9.67
C ALA A 18 12.81 -18.27 10.66
N PHE A 19 11.89 -17.41 10.24
CA PHE A 19 11.54 -16.18 10.89
C PHE A 19 10.16 -15.74 10.37
N PRO A 20 9.04 -16.16 10.98
CA PRO A 20 7.79 -15.39 10.93
C PRO A 20 7.98 -14.09 11.74
N VAL A 21 8.98 -13.30 11.34
CA VAL A 21 9.50 -12.15 12.08
C VAL A 21 8.48 -11.02 11.98
N PHE A 22 7.90 -10.74 13.16
CA PHE A 22 7.30 -9.47 13.56
C PHE A 22 6.28 -8.82 12.61
N LYS A 23 5.55 -9.60 11.80
CA LYS A 23 4.39 -9.03 11.07
C LYS A 23 3.37 -8.44 12.05
N GLY A 24 3.21 -9.06 13.23
CA GLY A 24 2.32 -8.56 14.29
C GLY A 24 2.74 -7.19 14.86
N ALA A 25 4.03 -6.96 15.06
CA ALA A 25 4.54 -5.73 15.69
C ALA A 25 4.47 -4.48 14.79
N THR A 26 4.24 -4.66 13.49
CA THR A 26 4.14 -3.56 12.50
C THR A 26 2.78 -3.47 11.81
N ARG A 27 1.79 -4.30 12.22
CA ARG A 27 0.43 -4.15 11.71
C ARG A 27 -0.14 -2.82 12.20
N VAL A 28 -0.81 -2.12 11.28
CA VAL A 28 -1.55 -0.92 11.63
C VAL A 28 -2.67 -1.33 12.60
N PRO A 29 -2.93 -0.56 13.68
CA PRO A 29 -4.06 -0.84 14.54
C PRO A 29 -5.35 -0.89 13.70
N THR A 30 -6.05 -2.02 13.83
CA THR A 30 -7.31 -2.31 13.14
C THR A 30 -8.40 -2.45 14.19
N ILE A 31 -9.59 -1.93 13.86
CA ILE A 31 -10.79 -2.11 14.67
C ILE A 31 -11.40 -3.48 14.33
N ALA A 32 -12.30 -4.00 15.18
CA ALA A 32 -13.02 -5.26 14.95
C ALA A 32 -13.50 -5.40 13.49
N GLY A 33 -13.00 -6.41 12.78
CA GLY A 33 -13.26 -6.60 11.35
C GLY A 33 -12.13 -6.20 10.40
N GLY A 34 -10.97 -5.77 10.91
CA GLY A 34 -9.78 -5.52 10.10
C GLY A 34 -9.71 -4.13 9.47
N VAL A 35 -10.63 -3.22 9.81
CA VAL A 35 -10.64 -1.85 9.25
C VAL A 35 -9.56 -0.99 9.91
N PRO A 36 -8.65 -0.35 9.14
CA PRO A 36 -7.61 0.49 9.73
C PRO A 36 -8.20 1.72 10.45
N THR A 37 -7.66 2.11 11.61
CA THR A 37 -8.24 3.18 12.44
C THR A 37 -8.26 4.54 11.74
N ARG A 38 -7.22 4.88 10.96
CA ARG A 38 -7.12 6.17 10.23
C ARG A 38 -8.30 6.42 9.26
N PRO A 39 -8.58 5.53 8.28
CA PRO A 39 -9.71 5.71 7.39
C PRO A 39 -11.06 5.66 8.12
N PHE A 40 -11.18 4.88 9.20
CA PHE A 40 -12.39 4.90 10.04
C PHE A 40 -12.64 6.25 10.71
N ILE A 41 -11.61 6.87 11.31
CA ILE A 41 -11.72 8.23 11.87
C ILE A 41 -12.11 9.23 10.78
N ALA A 42 -11.51 9.13 9.59
CA ALA A 42 -11.88 10.00 8.47
C ALA A 42 -13.35 9.85 8.07
N LEU A 43 -13.87 8.61 8.01
CA LEU A 43 -15.28 8.34 7.75
C LEU A 43 -16.18 9.00 8.80
N VAL A 44 -15.86 8.83 10.10
CA VAL A 44 -16.62 9.41 11.20
C VAL A 44 -16.59 10.94 11.19
N MET A 45 -15.42 11.54 10.91
CA MET A 45 -15.30 13.01 10.83
C MET A 45 -16.11 13.58 9.66
N VAL A 46 -16.10 12.92 8.50
CA VAL A 46 -16.88 13.33 7.33
C VAL A 46 -18.38 13.16 7.62
N SER A 47 -18.80 12.01 8.16
CA SER A 47 -20.21 11.78 8.47
C SER A 47 -20.72 12.71 9.57
N ALA A 48 -19.91 13.03 10.59
CA ALA A 48 -20.27 13.99 11.62
C ALA A 48 -20.37 15.42 11.08
N GLY A 49 -19.44 15.83 10.21
CA GLY A 49 -19.50 17.14 9.54
C GLY A 49 -20.73 17.29 8.64
N LEU A 50 -21.06 16.26 7.85
CA LEU A 50 -22.32 16.25 7.08
C LEU A 50 -23.54 16.10 8.00
N GLY A 51 -23.40 15.43 9.14
CA GLY A 51 -24.42 15.24 10.16
C GLY A 51 -24.93 16.54 10.76
N MET A 52 -24.07 17.58 10.82
CA MET A 52 -24.48 18.93 11.20
C MET A 52 -25.44 19.56 10.18
N LEU A 53 -25.35 19.19 8.90
CA LEU A 53 -26.21 19.71 7.83
C LEU A 53 -27.46 18.84 7.63
N SER A 54 -27.35 17.53 7.84
CA SER A 54 -28.44 16.58 7.62
C SER A 54 -28.27 15.36 8.51
N ILE A 55 -29.30 15.04 9.30
CA ILE A 55 -29.29 13.86 10.18
C ILE A 55 -29.16 12.54 9.40
N TYR A 56 -29.57 12.51 8.13
CA TYR A 56 -29.42 11.35 7.27
C TYR A 56 -27.96 11.02 6.95
N ALA A 57 -27.03 11.98 7.12
CA ALA A 57 -25.61 11.73 6.90
C ALA A 57 -25.00 10.70 7.87
N TRP A 58 -25.63 10.46 9.02
CA TRP A 58 -25.23 9.39 9.93
C TRP A 58 -25.39 7.98 9.31
N ALA A 59 -26.29 7.82 8.34
CA ALA A 59 -26.45 6.57 7.59
C ALA A 59 -25.24 6.21 6.71
N LEU A 60 -24.32 7.16 6.45
CA LEU A 60 -23.09 6.88 5.72
C LEU A 60 -22.17 5.92 6.46
N ILE A 61 -22.18 5.93 7.80
CA ILE A 61 -21.31 5.06 8.61
C ILE A 61 -21.67 3.58 8.35
N PRO A 62 -22.90 3.11 8.61
CA PRO A 62 -23.24 1.70 8.37
C PRO A 62 -23.22 1.32 6.89
N ALA A 63 -23.40 2.27 5.97
CA ALA A 63 -23.32 2.00 4.53
C ALA A 63 -21.89 1.79 4.04
N LEU A 64 -20.94 2.62 4.51
CA LEU A 64 -19.55 2.61 4.01
C LEU A 64 -18.62 1.70 4.83
N TYR A 65 -18.96 1.40 6.08
CA TYR A 65 -18.21 0.48 6.93
C TYR A 65 -18.00 -0.92 6.32
N PRO A 66 -19.03 -1.63 5.80
CA PRO A 66 -18.83 -2.96 5.21
C PRO A 66 -17.94 -2.90 3.96
N LEU A 67 -18.04 -1.83 3.16
CA LEU A 67 -17.16 -1.63 2.01
C LEU A 67 -15.69 -1.50 2.46
N MET A 68 -15.45 -0.73 3.52
CA MET A 68 -14.10 -0.64 4.10
C MET A 68 -13.60 -1.98 4.63
N ALA A 69 -14.46 -2.78 5.26
CA ALA A 69 -14.11 -4.10 5.79
C ALA A 69 -13.73 -5.08 4.66
N ILE A 70 -14.46 -5.06 3.54
CA ILE A 70 -14.14 -5.89 2.36
C ILE A 70 -12.77 -5.51 1.79
N ILE A 71 -12.51 -4.21 1.61
CA ILE A 71 -11.24 -3.72 1.07
C ILE A 71 -10.07 -4.06 2.00
N ALA A 72 -10.25 -3.84 3.30
CA ALA A 72 -9.20 -4.11 4.28
C ALA A 72 -8.88 -5.61 4.40
N ARG A 73 -9.88 -6.47 4.20
CA ARG A 73 -9.70 -7.92 4.17
C ARG A 73 -8.80 -8.38 3.02
N GLU A 74 -8.88 -7.71 1.87
CA GLU A 74 -8.05 -8.02 0.70
C GLU A 74 -6.62 -7.45 0.86
N ASP A 75 -6.51 -6.19 1.29
CA ASP A 75 -5.21 -5.54 1.54
C ASP A 75 -5.28 -4.52 2.68
N ASP A 76 -4.71 -4.89 3.83
CA ASP A 76 -4.53 -4.05 5.02
C ASP A 76 -3.86 -2.69 4.68
N ARG A 77 -3.06 -2.62 3.61
CA ARG A 77 -2.28 -1.43 3.21
C ARG A 77 -2.96 -0.57 2.14
N ALA A 78 -4.04 -1.01 1.53
CA ALA A 78 -4.70 -0.30 0.43
C ALA A 78 -5.05 1.15 0.81
N PHE A 79 -5.64 1.36 1.99
CA PHE A 79 -5.98 2.70 2.48
C PHE A 79 -4.77 3.60 2.68
N ARG A 80 -3.63 3.04 3.12
CA ARG A 80 -2.40 3.80 3.26
C ARG A 80 -1.86 4.23 1.90
N ILE A 81 -1.97 3.37 0.88
CA ILE A 81 -1.56 3.70 -0.50
C ILE A 81 -2.46 4.80 -1.06
N ILE A 82 -3.77 4.72 -0.85
CA ILE A 82 -4.73 5.76 -1.27
C ILE A 82 -4.41 7.10 -0.57
N GLU A 83 -4.16 7.08 0.73
CA GLU A 83 -3.75 8.28 1.48
C GLU A 83 -2.45 8.87 0.91
N LEU A 84 -1.45 8.03 0.65
CA LEU A 84 -0.18 8.46 0.09
C LEU A 84 -0.36 9.07 -1.29
N TRP A 85 -1.20 8.47 -2.13
CA TRP A 85 -1.53 8.98 -3.46
C TRP A 85 -2.21 10.36 -3.38
N LEU A 86 -3.17 10.53 -2.46
CA LEU A 86 -3.83 11.82 -2.25
C LEU A 86 -2.82 12.89 -1.83
N ARG A 87 -1.93 12.59 -0.89
CA ARG A 87 -0.89 13.53 -0.43
C ARG A 87 0.12 13.88 -1.53
N THR A 88 0.55 12.88 -2.31
CA THR A 88 1.61 13.06 -3.33
C THR A 88 1.11 13.67 -4.62
N LYS A 89 -0.07 13.27 -5.10
CA LYS A 89 -0.54 13.58 -6.45
C LYS A 89 -1.64 14.64 -6.46
N ALA A 90 -2.58 14.57 -5.52
CA ALA A 90 -3.71 15.48 -5.47
C ALA A 90 -3.39 16.78 -4.70
N MET A 91 -2.71 16.68 -3.56
CA MET A 91 -2.41 17.84 -2.70
C MET A 91 -1.15 18.60 -3.09
N ASN A 92 -0.24 18.00 -3.87
CA ASN A 92 1.00 18.64 -4.27
C ASN A 92 0.79 19.55 -5.50
N ARG A 93 0.33 20.79 -5.30
CA ARG A 93 0.24 21.78 -6.39
C ARG A 93 1.61 22.19 -6.92
N ASN A 94 2.64 22.18 -6.07
CA ASN A 94 3.99 22.59 -6.43
C ASN A 94 4.76 21.54 -7.25
N GLN A 95 4.17 20.35 -7.46
CA GLN A 95 4.77 19.28 -8.27
C GLN A 95 5.11 19.74 -9.69
N ARG A 96 4.31 20.65 -10.26
CA ARG A 96 4.56 21.17 -11.62
C ARG A 96 5.78 22.09 -11.68
N PHE A 97 6.12 22.74 -10.58
CA PHE A 97 7.28 23.63 -10.48
C PHE A 97 8.56 22.85 -10.15
N TRP A 98 8.51 21.91 -9.19
CA TRP A 98 9.70 21.17 -8.72
C TRP A 98 9.90 19.79 -9.34
N ASN A 99 8.94 19.31 -10.16
CA ASN A 99 8.92 17.98 -10.79
C ASN A 99 9.16 16.80 -9.81
N GLY A 100 8.85 17.00 -8.52
CA GLY A 100 9.06 16.04 -7.45
C GLY A 100 7.74 15.74 -6.74
N SER A 101 7.12 14.60 -7.07
CA SER A 101 5.90 14.12 -6.41
C SER A 101 6.11 12.82 -5.62
N THR A 102 7.33 12.26 -5.61
CA THR A 102 7.57 10.91 -5.09
C THR A 102 8.31 10.98 -3.75
N TYR A 103 7.86 10.20 -2.76
CA TYR A 103 8.53 10.06 -1.45
C TYR A 103 9.85 9.28 -1.50
N THR A 104 10.28 8.81 -2.67
CA THR A 104 11.57 8.13 -2.82
C THR A 104 12.69 9.17 -2.89
N LEU A 105 13.67 9.06 -1.99
CA LEU A 105 14.90 9.86 -2.05
C LEU A 105 15.82 9.39 -3.20
N LEU A 106 15.56 8.21 -3.77
CA LEU A 106 16.34 7.66 -4.86
C LEU A 106 15.82 8.21 -6.19
N ALA A 107 16.59 9.13 -6.78
CA ALA A 107 16.49 9.42 -8.20
C ALA A 107 16.85 8.13 -8.96
N TYR A 108 15.85 7.45 -9.50
CA TYR A 108 16.09 6.27 -10.32
C TYR A 108 16.64 6.73 -11.68
N PRO A 109 17.90 6.40 -12.03
CA PRO A 109 18.37 6.64 -13.38
C PRO A 109 17.49 5.85 -14.36
N ARG A 110 17.11 6.47 -15.47
CA ARG A 110 16.40 5.77 -16.55
C ARG A 110 17.23 4.54 -16.94
N ARG A 111 16.61 3.37 -16.91
CA ARG A 111 17.27 2.11 -17.23
C ARG A 111 17.71 2.14 -18.71
N PRO A 112 18.95 1.75 -19.06
CA PRO A 112 19.47 1.87 -20.43
C PRO A 112 18.61 1.18 -21.51
N TRP A 113 17.95 0.07 -21.15
CA TRP A 113 17.13 -0.71 -22.07
C TRP A 113 15.75 -0.10 -22.37
N THR A 114 15.35 0.98 -21.69
CA THR A 114 14.09 1.69 -22.01
C THR A 114 14.22 2.61 -23.25
N LYS A 115 15.40 2.66 -23.90
CA LYS A 115 15.66 3.50 -25.07
C LYS A 115 15.19 2.93 -26.42
N ALA A 116 14.56 1.77 -26.48
CA ALA A 116 14.19 1.16 -27.75
C ALA A 116 12.67 0.97 -27.86
N ARG A 117 11.95 2.04 -28.23
CA ARG A 117 10.77 1.95 -29.11
C ARG A 117 10.33 3.33 -29.60
N GLY A 118 10.84 3.68 -30.79
CA GLY A 118 10.16 4.49 -31.82
C GLY A 118 10.02 5.98 -31.57
N THR A 119 10.79 6.78 -32.30
CA THR A 119 10.27 7.94 -33.04
C THR A 119 11.28 8.28 -34.13
N ASP A 120 11.16 7.56 -35.24
CA ASP A 120 11.72 7.92 -36.53
C ASP A 120 10.51 8.48 -37.30
N ARG A 121 10.35 9.80 -37.25
CA ARG A 121 9.46 10.63 -38.08
C ARG A 121 9.84 12.09 -37.93
#